data_AF-F9DT85-F1
#
_entry.id   AF-F9DT85-F1
#
_cell.length_a   1.000
_cell.length_b   1.000
_cell.length_c   1.000
_cell.angle_alpha   90.00
_cell.angle_beta   90.00
_cell.angle_gamma   90.00
#
_symmetry.space_group_name_H-M   'P 1'
#
loop_
_entity.id
_entity.type
_entity.pdbx_description
1 polymer ?
#
loop_
_entity_poly.entity_id
_entity_poly.type
_entity_poly.pdbx_seq_one_letter_code
_entity_poly.pdbx_strand_id
1 'polypeptide(L)'
;MILRSDFLGILDGNPKDEPMHYGEVIAVWAFMGSNNGLISGYEAFVNHAEDADLIALLEEAIKTMKAENKEFGKVLKANGITPPPRIARKTKIKSRGNSSWSSVYGS
;
A
#
# COMPACT_ATOMS: atom_id res chain seq x y z
N MET A 1 1.98 -34.12 -4.40
CA MET A 1 2.08 -32.64 -4.48
C MET A 1 1.68 -32.10 -3.12
N ILE A 2 2.65 -32.01 -2.21
CA ILE A 2 2.47 -31.53 -0.84
C ILE A 2 3.13 -30.17 -0.81
N LEU A 3 2.33 -29.11 -0.73
CA LEU A 3 2.83 -27.77 -0.42
C LEU A 3 3.31 -27.82 1.02
N ARG A 4 4.62 -28.04 1.21
CA ARG A 4 5.20 -28.02 2.54
C ARG A 4 5.25 -26.60 3.05
N SER A 5 4.75 -26.49 4.27
CA SER A 5 4.74 -25.37 5.20
C SER A 5 6.14 -24.94 5.65
N ASP A 6 7.08 -24.81 4.71
CA ASP A 6 8.49 -24.49 5.00
C ASP A 6 8.78 -22.99 4.95
N PHE A 7 7.78 -22.16 4.60
CA PHE A 7 7.96 -20.69 4.56
C PHE A 7 7.83 -20.01 5.94
N LEU A 8 7.32 -20.72 6.96
CA LEU A 8 7.05 -20.16 8.30
C LEU A 8 7.78 -20.91 9.43
N GLY A 9 8.75 -21.77 9.09
CA GLY A 9 9.48 -22.62 10.04
C GLY A 9 10.82 -22.08 10.54
N ILE A 10 11.28 -20.92 10.08
CA ILE A 10 12.59 -20.36 10.45
C ILE A 10 12.56 -19.46 11.70
N LEU A 11 11.39 -19.26 12.31
CA LEU A 11 11.22 -18.43 13.51
C LEU A 11 11.36 -19.24 14.82
N ASP A 12 12.40 -20.08 14.95
CA ASP A 12 12.73 -20.84 16.19
C ASP A 12 13.86 -20.18 17.03
N GLY A 13 14.21 -18.94 16.72
CA GLY A 13 15.16 -18.14 17.50
C GLY A 13 14.65 -16.71 17.63
N ASN A 14 14.93 -16.03 18.75
CA ASN A 14 14.59 -14.63 19.00
C ASN A 14 14.86 -13.77 17.73
N PRO A 15 13.82 -13.36 16.96
CA PRO A 15 13.96 -12.90 15.56
C PRO A 15 14.58 -11.50 15.42
N LYS A 16 15.16 -10.97 16.50
CA LYS A 16 15.86 -9.69 16.56
C LYS A 16 17.37 -9.83 16.50
N ASP A 17 17.92 -11.01 16.83
CA ASP A 17 19.37 -11.24 16.88
C ASP A 17 19.93 -11.96 15.63
N GLU A 18 19.06 -12.49 14.76
CA GLU A 18 19.48 -13.16 13.53
C GLU A 18 19.26 -12.25 12.29
N PRO A 19 20.28 -12.08 11.43
CA PRO A 19 20.14 -11.32 10.21
C PRO A 19 19.16 -12.04 9.27
N MET A 20 18.17 -11.29 8.78
CA MET A 20 17.10 -11.80 7.92
C MET A 20 17.68 -12.53 6.70
N HIS A 21 17.19 -13.74 6.39
CA HIS A 21 17.72 -14.48 5.25
C HIS A 21 17.36 -13.73 3.96
N TYR A 22 18.30 -13.68 3.00
CA TYR A 22 18.10 -13.10 1.66
C TYR A 22 16.73 -13.40 1.00
N GLY A 23 16.18 -14.60 1.17
CA GLY A 23 14.86 -14.96 0.64
C GLY A 23 13.71 -14.18 1.29
N GLU A 24 13.77 -13.99 2.61
CA GLU A 24 12.78 -13.24 3.39
C GLU A 24 12.89 -11.74 3.10
N VAL A 25 14.12 -11.24 2.99
CA VAL A 25 14.41 -9.86 2.57
C VAL A 25 13.76 -9.54 1.22
N ILE A 26 14.00 -10.40 0.23
CA ILE A 26 13.43 -10.21 -1.12
C ILE A 26 11.91 -10.30 -1.07
N ALA A 27 11.36 -11.24 -0.30
CA ALA A 27 9.91 -11.38 -0.15
C ALA A 27 9.27 -10.11 0.43
N VAL A 28 9.85 -9.54 1.50
CA VAL A 28 9.37 -8.28 2.10
C VAL A 28 9.53 -7.12 1.12
N TRP A 29 10.66 -7.03 0.41
CA TRP A 29 10.89 -5.98 -0.57
C TRP A 29 9.89 -6.06 -1.74
N ALA A 30 9.66 -7.26 -2.28
CA ALA A 30 8.70 -7.50 -3.35
C ALA A 30 7.27 -7.22 -2.89
N PHE A 31 6.90 -7.65 -1.69
CA PHE A 31 5.60 -7.38 -1.07
C PHE A 31 5.35 -5.86 -0.94
N MET A 32 6.33 -5.11 -0.41
CA MET A 32 6.24 -3.65 -0.31
C MET A 32 6.13 -2.99 -1.70
N GLY A 33 6.81 -3.53 -2.72
CA GLY A 33 6.72 -3.08 -4.11
C GLY A 33 5.32 -3.27 -4.69
N SER A 34 4.74 -4.46 -4.51
CA SER A 34 3.37 -4.77 -4.91
C SER A 34 2.35 -3.87 -4.22
N ASN A 35 2.48 -3.67 -2.89
CA ASN A 35 1.62 -2.77 -2.13
C ASN A 35 1.69 -1.33 -2.64
N ASN A 36 2.88 -0.83 -3.01
CA ASN A 36 3.01 0.51 -3.61
C ASN A 36 2.27 0.61 -4.96
N GLY A 37 2.28 -0.47 -5.77
CA GLY A 37 1.50 -0.55 -7.01
C GLY A 37 -0.01 -0.54 -6.75
N LEU A 38 -0.48 -1.35 -5.79
CA LEU A 38 -1.88 -1.43 -5.40
C LEU A 38 -2.40 -0.10 -4.84
N ILE A 39 -1.63 0.58 -3.99
CA ILE A 39 -1.97 1.91 -3.48
C ILE A 39 -2.21 2.89 -4.63
N SER A 40 -1.34 2.90 -5.65
CA SER A 40 -1.50 3.78 -6.82
C SER A 40 -2.75 3.43 -7.63
N GLY A 41 -3.04 2.14 -7.81
CA GLY A 41 -4.26 1.67 -8.47
C GLY A 41 -5.54 2.04 -7.72
N TYR A 42 -5.56 1.85 -6.41
CA TYR A 42 -6.73 2.17 -5.58
C TYR A 42 -6.93 3.68 -5.47
N GLU A 43 -5.86 4.48 -5.42
CA GLU A 43 -5.96 5.94 -5.51
C GLU A 43 -6.59 6.38 -6.84
N ALA A 44 -6.35 5.66 -7.94
CA ALA A 44 -7.05 5.89 -9.20
C ALA A 44 -8.53 5.47 -9.12
N PHE A 45 -8.84 4.31 -8.55
CA PHE A 45 -10.23 3.85 -8.40
C PHE A 45 -11.08 4.78 -7.52
N VAL A 46 -10.51 5.36 -6.45
CA VAL A 46 -11.20 6.38 -5.64
C VAL A 46 -11.62 7.60 -6.47
N ASN A 47 -10.86 7.96 -7.51
CA ASN A 47 -11.21 9.07 -8.40
C ASN A 47 -12.28 8.70 -9.45
N HIS A 48 -12.52 7.42 -9.69
CA HIS A 48 -13.46 6.91 -10.70
C HIS A 48 -14.74 6.29 -10.11
N ALA A 49 -14.72 5.93 -8.82
CA ALA A 49 -15.89 5.40 -8.14
C ALA A 49 -16.90 6.52 -7.84
N GLU A 50 -18.19 6.21 -7.98
CA GLU A 50 -19.30 7.11 -7.61
C GLU A 50 -20.00 6.67 -6.32
N ASP A 51 -19.76 5.43 -5.88
CA ASP A 51 -20.31 4.84 -4.66
C ASP A 51 -19.47 5.23 -3.44
N ALA A 52 -20.13 5.84 -2.44
CA ALA A 52 -19.48 6.34 -1.24
C ALA A 52 -18.95 5.23 -0.32
N ASP A 53 -19.64 4.09 -0.24
CA ASP A 53 -19.23 2.96 0.59
C ASP A 53 -18.02 2.25 -0.05
N LEU A 54 -18.02 2.13 -1.38
CA LEU A 54 -16.87 1.61 -2.13
C LEU A 54 -15.64 2.51 -1.96
N ILE A 55 -15.82 3.84 -2.02
CA ILE A 55 -14.72 4.79 -1.78
C ILE A 55 -14.17 4.63 -0.36
N ALA A 56 -15.03 4.50 0.66
CA ALA A 56 -14.60 4.33 2.04
C ALA A 56 -13.76 3.04 2.21
N LEU A 57 -14.20 1.92 1.61
CA LEU A 57 -13.46 0.66 1.63
C LEU A 57 -12.10 0.77 0.94
N LEU A 58 -12.02 1.45 -0.21
CA LEU A 58 -10.76 1.69 -0.92
C LEU A 58 -9.81 2.56 -0.10
N GLU A 59 -10.32 3.60 0.56
CA GLU A 59 -9.52 4.47 1.43
C GLU A 59 -8.99 3.73 2.67
N GLU A 60 -9.80 2.86 3.27
CA GLU A 60 -9.38 2.00 4.36
C GLU A 60 -8.28 1.02 3.92
N ALA A 61 -8.47 0.35 2.78
CA ALA A 61 -7.46 -0.55 2.21
C ALA A 61 -6.13 0.18 1.95
N ILE A 62 -6.18 1.39 1.36
CA ILE A 62 -5.00 2.23 1.15
C ILE A 62 -4.32 2.57 2.48
N LYS A 63 -5.09 2.88 3.53
CA LYS A 63 -4.56 3.22 4.86
C LYS A 63 -3.84 2.02 5.48
N THR A 64 -4.43 0.84 5.41
CA THR A 64 -3.85 -0.41 5.92
C THR A 64 -2.54 -0.75 5.22
N MET A 65 -2.52 -0.76 3.88
CA MET A 65 -1.30 -1.00 3.11
C MET A 65 -0.19 0.02 3.40
N LYS A 66 -0.55 1.30 3.63
CA LYS A 66 0.41 2.34 4.03
C LYS A 66 1.00 2.10 5.42
N ALA A 67 0.20 1.61 6.36
CA ALA A 67 0.66 1.26 7.71
C ALA A 67 1.58 0.04 7.68
N GLU A 68 1.21 -1.01 6.95
CA GLU A 68 2.05 -2.20 6.75
C GLU A 68 3.39 -1.84 6.10
N ASN A 69 3.39 -1.08 5.00
CA ASN A 69 4.62 -0.64 4.35
C ASN A 69 5.52 0.21 5.26
N LYS A 70 4.95 0.90 6.27
CA LYS A 70 5.73 1.65 7.26
C LYS A 70 6.46 0.71 8.21
N GLU A 71 5.80 -0.33 8.70
CA GLU A 71 6.41 -1.32 9.59
C GLU A 71 7.47 -2.15 8.86
N PHE A 72 7.16 -2.68 7.68
CA PHE A 72 8.15 -3.39 6.86
C PHE A 72 9.32 -2.49 6.45
N GLY A 73 9.08 -1.21 6.20
CA GLY A 73 10.14 -0.24 5.95
C GLY A 73 11.09 -0.03 7.12
N LYS A 74 10.63 -0.17 8.38
CA LYS A 74 11.52 -0.15 9.56
C LYS A 74 12.37 -1.41 9.61
N VAL A 75 11.77 -2.57 9.33
CA VAL A 75 12.48 -3.86 9.31
C VAL A 75 13.57 -3.87 8.25
N LEU A 76 13.28 -3.42 7.01
CA LEU A 76 14.28 -3.33 5.95
C LEU A 76 15.42 -2.34 6.30
N LYS A 77 15.09 -1.18 6.86
CA LYS A 77 16.09 -0.18 7.28
C LYS A 77 16.98 -0.70 8.42
N ALA A 78 16.40 -1.43 9.38
CA ALA A 78 17.16 -2.06 10.46
C ALA A 78 18.18 -3.10 9.93
N ASN A 79 17.90 -3.68 8.77
CA ASN A 79 18.77 -4.63 8.08
C ASN A 79 19.66 -3.96 7.00
N GLY A 80 19.72 -2.62 6.92
CA GLY A 80 20.56 -1.91 5.96
C GLY A 80 20.05 -1.91 4.52
N ILE A 81 18.78 -2.24 4.30
CA ILE A 81 18.18 -2.44 2.98
C ILE A 81 17.31 -1.25 2.61
N THR A 82 17.53 -0.71 1.42
CA THR A 82 16.72 0.38 0.88
C THR A 82 15.32 -0.13 0.53
N PRO A 83 14.26 0.47 1.09
CA PRO A 83 12.89 0.12 0.74
C PRO A 83 12.63 0.31 -0.76
N PRO A 84 11.68 -0.44 -1.35
CA PRO A 84 11.34 -0.26 -2.75
C PRO A 84 10.83 1.16 -3.04
N PRO A 85 11.06 1.68 -4.26
CA PRO A 85 10.61 3.01 -4.64
C PRO A 85 9.08 3.11 -4.52
N ARG A 86 8.60 4.23 -3.98
CA ARG A 86 7.17 4.53 -3.89
C ARG A 86 6.76 5.30 -5.14
N ILE A 87 5.80 4.77 -5.87
CA ILE A 87 5.19 5.47 -7.01
C ILE A 87 4.46 6.70 -6.46
N ALA A 88 4.67 7.86 -7.10
CA ALA A 88 4.09 9.12 -6.66
C ALA A 88 2.55 9.06 -6.72
N ARG A 89 1.91 9.64 -5.69
CA ARG A 89 0.45 9.76 -5.59
C ARG A 89 -0.12 10.40 -6.85
N LYS A 90 -1.14 9.79 -7.45
CA LYS A 90 -1.97 10.49 -8.44
C LYS A 90 -2.88 11.46 -7.70
N THR A 91 -2.84 12.74 -8.09
CA THR A 91 -3.59 13.80 -7.42
C THR A 91 -5.09 13.47 -7.38
N LYS A 92 -5.74 13.64 -6.22
CA LYS A 92 -7.21 13.64 -6.16
C LYS A 92 -7.70 14.78 -7.04
N ILE A 93 -8.53 14.49 -8.04
CA ILE A 93 -9.15 15.53 -8.85
C ILE A 93 -10.14 16.27 -7.96
N LYS A 94 -9.85 17.54 -7.63
CA LYS A 94 -10.78 18.42 -6.92
C LYS A 94 -11.82 18.94 -7.93
N SER A 95 -12.89 18.17 -8.20
CA SER A 95 -14.02 18.64 -9.03
C SER A 95 -15.39 18.51 -8.38
N ARG A 96 -15.51 18.02 -7.15
CA ARG A 96 -16.80 17.98 -6.41
C ARG A 96 -16.88 19.09 -5.37
N GLY A 97 -16.95 20.35 -5.83
CA GLY A 97 -17.08 21.48 -4.92
C GLY A 97 -17.05 22.86 -5.56
N ASN A 98 -17.87 23.10 -6.59
CA ASN A 98 -18.51 24.39 -6.90
C ASN A 98 -19.29 24.28 -8.21
N SER A 99 -20.59 24.07 -8.10
CA SER A 99 -21.55 24.49 -9.11
C SER A 99 -21.50 26.02 -9.23
N SER A 100 -20.50 26.54 -9.95
CA SER A 100 -20.42 27.93 -10.41
C SER A 100 -21.24 28.16 -11.69
N TRP A 101 -21.87 27.12 -12.23
CA TRP A 101 -22.65 27.18 -13.47
C TRP A 101 -24.16 27.35 -13.26
N SER A 102 -24.65 27.28 -12.01
CA SER A 102 -26.06 27.50 -11.68
C SER A 102 -26.44 28.96 -11.44
N SER A 103 -25.50 29.92 -11.52
CA SER A 103 -25.82 31.37 -11.47
C SER A 103 -25.77 32.06 -12.84
N VAL A 104 -25.45 31.34 -13.92
CA VAL A 104 -25.34 31.91 -15.27
C VAL A 104 -26.61 31.65 -16.11
N TYR A 105 -27.44 30.68 -15.72
CA TYR A 105 -28.68 30.34 -16.43
C TYR A 105 -29.85 30.07 -15.47
N GLY A 106 -30.21 31.05 -14.65
CA GLY A 106 -31.39 30.98 -13.77
C GLY A 106 -32.04 32.34 -13.60
N SER A 107 -33.24 32.48 -14.19
CA SER A 107 -34.22 33.59 -14.20
C SER A 107 -33.77 34.95 -14.72
#